data_AF-W7T3T1-F1
#
_entry.id   AF-W7T3T1-F1
#
_cell.length_a   1.000
_cell.length_b   1.000
_cell.length_c   1.000
_cell.angle_alpha   90.00
_cell.angle_beta   90.00
_cell.angle_gamma   90.00
#
_symmetry.space_group_name_H-M   'P 1'
#
loop_
_entity.id
_entity.type
_entity.pdbx_description
1 polymer ?
#
loop_
_entity_poly.entity_id
_entity_poly.type
_entity_poly.pdbx_seq_one_letter_code
_entity_poly.pdbx_strand_id
1 'polypeptide(L)'
;MRFRFRDAMRLMRKHDPQLQEDGFHMLRPHAAEHVDELIAEFRAEKKDHGLRCWLVELIGDARSEAARPLLTELRDDEDESIRDWAKRGLEMLGGKESRG
;
A
#
# COMPACT_ATOMS: atom_id res chain seq x y z
N MET A 1 17.95 -7.00 12.96
CA MET A 1 16.68 -7.75 13.10
C MET A 1 16.12 -7.94 11.70
N ARG A 2 15.84 -9.18 11.26
CA ARG A 2 15.36 -9.42 9.88
C ARG A 2 13.89 -9.00 9.80
N PHE A 3 13.58 -8.03 8.96
CA PHE A 3 12.21 -7.67 8.60
C PHE A 3 11.46 -8.91 8.07
N ARG A 4 10.18 -9.05 8.45
CA ARG A 4 9.32 -10.14 8.01
C ARG A 4 7.96 -9.57 7.58
N PHE A 5 7.74 -9.52 6.27
CA PHE A 5 6.48 -9.10 5.65
C PHE A 5 5.24 -9.70 6.33
N ARG A 6 5.25 -11.03 6.54
CA ARG A 6 4.14 -11.76 7.18
C ARG A 6 3.84 -11.31 8.61
N ASP A 7 4.85 -10.90 9.38
CA ASP A 7 4.65 -10.46 10.76
C ASP A 7 3.98 -9.08 10.78
N ALA A 8 4.42 -8.15 9.92
CA ALA A 8 3.77 -6.84 9.73
C ALA A 8 2.32 -7.00 9.25
N MET A 9 2.08 -7.83 8.23
CA MET A 9 0.72 -8.12 7.73
C MET A 9 -0.18 -8.75 8.79
N ARG A 10 0.37 -9.55 9.70
CA ARG A 10 -0.39 -10.13 10.82
C ARG A 10 -0.81 -9.05 11.83
N LEU A 11 0.04 -8.05 12.06
CA LEU A 11 -0.25 -6.93 12.94
C LEU A 11 -1.33 -5.99 12.36
N MET A 12 -1.21 -5.63 11.07
CA MET A 12 -2.20 -4.82 10.34
C MET A 12 -3.61 -5.41 10.32
N ARG A 13 -3.75 -6.74 10.48
CA ARG A 13 -5.03 -7.47 10.54
C ARG A 13 -5.65 -7.57 11.92
N LYS A 14 -4.98 -7.06 12.97
CA LYS A 14 -5.53 -7.09 14.34
C LYS A 14 -6.63 -6.05 14.48
N HIS A 15 -7.57 -6.26 15.40
CA HIS A 15 -8.59 -5.25 15.76
C HIS A 15 -8.08 -4.22 16.78
N ASP A 16 -6.76 -4.16 16.99
CA ASP A 16 -6.12 -3.20 17.90
C ASP A 16 -5.43 -2.10 17.07
N PRO A 17 -5.88 -0.84 17.15
CA PRO A 17 -5.38 0.24 16.30
C PRO A 17 -3.87 0.42 16.38
N GLN A 18 -3.28 0.33 17.58
CA GLN A 18 -1.85 0.50 17.79
C GLN A 18 -1.06 -0.60 17.09
N LEU A 19 -1.45 -1.86 17.26
CA LEU A 19 -0.80 -2.97 16.57
C LEU A 19 -0.93 -2.83 15.06
N GLN A 20 -2.06 -2.35 14.58
CA GLN A 20 -2.23 -2.18 13.16
C GLN A 20 -1.31 -1.10 12.57
N GLU A 21 -1.23 0.06 13.22
CA GLU A 21 -0.31 1.15 12.87
C GLU A 21 1.15 0.69 12.96
N ASP A 22 1.51 -0.08 13.98
CA ASP A 22 2.84 -0.66 14.12
C ASP A 22 3.17 -1.56 12.92
N GLY A 23 2.22 -2.41 12.50
CA GLY A 23 2.37 -3.26 11.32
C GLY A 23 2.57 -2.45 10.04
N PHE A 24 1.80 -1.39 9.85
CA PHE A 24 1.95 -0.47 8.73
C PHE A 24 3.34 0.21 8.73
N HIS A 25 3.75 0.77 9.87
CA HIS A 25 5.04 1.45 10.01
C HIS A 25 6.23 0.51 9.86
N MET A 26 6.08 -0.76 10.25
CA MET A 26 7.08 -1.78 9.97
C MET A 26 7.23 -2.01 8.46
N LEU A 27 6.12 -2.08 7.72
CA LEU A 27 6.14 -2.42 6.31
C LEU A 27 6.57 -1.26 5.41
N ARG A 28 6.16 -0.04 5.75
CA ARG A 28 6.36 1.17 4.95
C ARG A 28 7.79 1.38 4.43
N PRO A 29 8.87 1.30 5.23
CA PRO A 29 10.24 1.47 4.71
C PRO A 29 10.68 0.37 3.75
N HIS A 30 10.01 -0.78 3.76
CA HIS A 30 10.30 -1.95 2.93
C HIS A 30 9.25 -2.18 1.83
N ALA A 31 8.30 -1.25 1.65
CA ALA A 31 7.17 -1.44 0.74
C ALA A 31 7.61 -1.69 -0.71
N ALA A 32 8.68 -1.04 -1.15
CA ALA A 32 9.28 -1.27 -2.48
C ALA A 32 9.81 -2.69 -2.68
N GLU A 33 10.39 -3.29 -1.63
CA GLU A 33 10.93 -4.65 -1.66
C GLU A 33 9.81 -5.71 -1.72
N HIS A 34 8.61 -5.35 -1.26
CA HIS A 34 7.46 -6.25 -1.12
C HIS A 34 6.25 -5.81 -1.97
N VAL A 35 6.47 -5.00 -3.01
CA VAL A 35 5.37 -4.42 -3.80
C VAL A 35 4.50 -5.49 -4.46
N ASP A 36 5.08 -6.58 -4.95
CA ASP A 36 4.31 -7.67 -5.56
C ASP A 36 3.45 -8.42 -4.53
N GLU A 37 4.00 -8.65 -3.33
CA GLU A 37 3.26 -9.26 -2.22
C GLU A 37 2.13 -8.34 -1.74
N LEU A 38 2.38 -7.03 -1.63
CA LEU A 38 1.39 -6.02 -1.31
C LEU A 38 0.23 -5.98 -2.32
N ILE A 39 0.54 -6.01 -3.61
CA ILE A 39 -0.46 -6.07 -4.68
C ILE A 39 -1.30 -7.34 -4.56
N ALA A 40 -0.66 -8.49 -4.30
CA ALA A 40 -1.36 -9.76 -4.12
C ALA A 40 -2.31 -9.72 -2.91
N GLU A 41 -1.84 -9.19 -1.77
CA GLU A 41 -2.64 -9.03 -0.55
C GLU A 41 -3.83 -8.08 -0.77
N PHE A 42 -3.63 -6.97 -1.48
CA PHE A 42 -4.73 -6.05 -1.82
C PHE A 42 -5.78 -6.70 -2.71
N ARG A 43 -5.35 -7.47 -3.72
CA ARG A 43 -6.28 -8.16 -4.61
C ARG A 43 -7.05 -9.26 -3.87
N ALA A 44 -6.44 -9.90 -2.88
CA ALA A 44 -7.06 -10.94 -2.04
C ALA A 44 -8.02 -10.36 -0.99
N GLU A 45 -7.71 -9.21 -0.41
CA GLU A 45 -8.55 -8.58 0.62
C GLU A 45 -9.80 -7.95 0.01
N LYS A 46 -10.99 -8.38 0.45
CA LYS A 46 -12.29 -7.93 -0.09
C LYS A 46 -13.22 -7.31 0.93
N LYS A 47 -12.95 -7.47 2.23
CA LYS A 47 -13.92 -7.19 3.30
C LYS A 47 -13.44 -6.08 4.21
N ASP A 48 -12.15 -6.09 4.54
CA ASP A 48 -11.58 -5.11 5.45
C ASP A 48 -11.20 -3.84 4.69
N HIS A 49 -12.09 -2.85 4.75
CA HIS A 49 -11.90 -1.55 4.11
C HIS A 49 -10.65 -0.82 4.62
N GLY A 50 -10.40 -0.85 5.93
CA GLY A 50 -9.25 -0.18 6.54
C GLY A 50 -7.93 -0.81 6.07
N LEU A 51 -7.87 -2.15 6.07
CA LEU A 51 -6.70 -2.86 5.54
C LEU A 51 -6.48 -2.58 4.05
N ARG A 52 -7.55 -2.53 3.24
CA ARG A 52 -7.45 -2.18 1.82
C ARG A 52 -6.86 -0.79 1.63
N CYS A 53 -7.30 0.20 2.41
CA CYS A 53 -6.76 1.56 2.35
C CYS A 53 -5.26 1.59 2.65
N TRP A 54 -4.82 0.95 3.73
CA TRP A 54 -3.40 0.88 4.05
C TRP A 54 -2.57 0.14 3.02
N LEU A 55 -3.10 -0.94 2.43
CA LEU A 55 -2.40 -1.66 1.37
C LEU A 55 -2.17 -0.76 0.15
N VAL A 56 -3.18 0.01 -0.29
CA VAL A 56 -3.00 0.95 -1.42
C VAL A 56 -2.03 2.07 -1.06
N GLU A 57 -2.07 2.58 0.16
CA GLU A 57 -1.11 3.57 0.63
C GLU A 57 0.33 3.02 0.58
N LEU A 58 0.57 1.81 1.09
CA LEU A 58 1.89 1.16 1.05
C LEU A 58 2.34 0.89 -0.39
N ILE A 59 1.42 0.47 -1.28
CA ILE A 59 1.70 0.26 -2.71
C ILE A 59 2.08 1.58 -3.40
N GLY A 60 1.44 2.69 -3.04
CA GLY A 60 1.81 4.02 -3.51
C GLY A 60 3.18 4.48 -2.97
N ASP A 61 3.41 4.31 -1.67
CA ASP A 61 4.65 4.67 -0.98
C ASP A 61 5.86 3.83 -1.45
N ALA A 62 5.62 2.63 -1.99
CA ALA A 62 6.64 1.81 -2.64
C ALA A 62 7.30 2.50 -3.84
N ARG A 63 6.62 3.46 -4.50
CA ARG A 63 7.10 4.21 -5.68
C ARG A 63 7.73 3.31 -6.75
N SER A 64 7.20 2.10 -6.89
CA SER A 64 7.65 1.12 -7.87
C SER A 64 6.77 1.18 -9.11
N GLU A 65 7.39 1.15 -10.29
CA GLU A 65 6.65 1.07 -11.56
C GLU A 65 5.79 -0.21 -11.65
N ALA A 66 6.11 -1.26 -10.88
CA ALA A 66 5.28 -2.46 -10.75
C ALA A 66 3.89 -2.16 -10.18
N ALA A 67 3.75 -1.11 -9.37
CA ALA A 67 2.46 -0.68 -8.81
C ALA A 67 1.60 0.11 -9.79
N ARG A 68 2.19 0.69 -10.85
CA ARG A 68 1.50 1.59 -11.78
C ARG A 68 0.22 1.00 -12.38
N PRO A 69 0.18 -0.27 -12.84
CA PRO A 69 -1.05 -0.84 -13.42
C PRO A 69 -2.19 -0.91 -12.41
N LEU A 70 -1.90 -1.36 -11.17
CA LEU A 70 -2.91 -1.43 -10.11
C LEU A 70 -3.38 -0.03 -9.72
N LEU A 71 -2.47 0.91 -9.48
CA LEU A 71 -2.85 2.26 -9.08
C LEU A 71 -3.66 2.97 -10.19
N THR A 72 -3.41 2.66 -11.47
CA THR A 72 -4.20 3.17 -12.59
C THR A 72 -5.62 2.59 -12.60
N GLU A 73 -5.76 1.28 -12.38
CA GLU A 73 -7.05 0.59 -12.23
C GLU A 73 -7.88 1.21 -11.10
N LEU A 74 -7.25 1.55 -9.98
CA LEU A 74 -7.92 2.07 -8.77
C LEU A 74 -8.29 3.56 -8.82
N ARG A 75 -7.87 4.32 -9.85
CA ARG A 75 -8.23 5.75 -9.96
C ARG A 75 -9.73 6.00 -10.03
N ASP A 76 -10.45 5.03 -10.58
CA ASP A 76 -11.89 5.05 -10.82
C ASP A 76 -12.63 4.03 -9.93
N ASP A 77 -11.98 3.53 -8.86
CA ASP A 77 -12.60 2.63 -7.87
C ASP A 77 -13.84 3.29 -7.25
N GLU A 78 -14.84 2.52 -6.83
CA GLU A 78 -16.05 3.08 -6.21
C GLU A 78 -15.76 3.72 -4.86
N ASP A 79 -14.73 3.24 -4.16
CA ASP A 79 -14.31 3.75 -2.86
C ASP A 79 -13.45 5.01 -2.97
N GLU A 80 -13.92 6.10 -2.39
CA GLU A 80 -13.22 7.39 -2.42
C GLU A 80 -11.83 7.34 -1.80
N SER A 81 -11.68 6.66 -0.66
CA SER A 81 -10.39 6.53 0.02
C SER A 81 -9.38 5.80 -0.86
N ILE A 82 -9.83 4.71 -1.51
CA ILE A 82 -8.99 3.94 -2.43
C ILE A 82 -8.59 4.77 -3.64
N ARG A 83 -9.53 5.50 -4.26
CA ARG A 83 -9.24 6.38 -5.39
C ARG A 83 -8.18 7.43 -5.03
N ASP A 84 -8.30 8.04 -3.87
CA ASP A 84 -7.41 9.14 -3.48
C ASP A 84 -6.00 8.63 -3.16
N TRP A 85 -5.87 7.47 -2.51
CA TRP A 85 -4.57 6.81 -2.35
C TRP A 85 -3.96 6.40 -3.69
N ALA A 86 -4.77 5.90 -4.62
CA ALA A 86 -4.32 5.51 -5.95
C ALA A 86 -3.77 6.70 -6.74
N LYS A 87 -4.50 7.83 -6.76
CA LYS A 87 -4.04 9.09 -7.39
C LYS A 87 -2.73 9.56 -6.78
N ARG A 88 -2.64 9.61 -5.45
CA ARG A 88 -1.43 10.03 -4.75
C ARG A 88 -0.24 9.13 -5.08
N GLY A 89 -0.43 7.82 -5.12
CA GLY A 89 0.61 6.87 -5.53
C GLY A 89 1.11 7.13 -6.95
N LEU A 90 0.21 7.41 -7.90
CA LEU A 90 0.58 7.76 -9.27
C LEU A 90 1.29 9.11 -9.37
N GLU A 91 0.87 10.11 -8.59
CA GLU A 91 1.57 11.40 -8.50
C GLU A 91 3.01 11.21 -7.99
N MET A 92 3.20 10.34 -6.99
CA MET A 92 4.53 10.02 -6.45
C MET A 92 5.41 9.26 -7.44
N LEU A 93 4.82 8.43 -8.31
CA LEU A 93 5.52 7.77 -9.42
C LEU A 93 5.87 8.75 -10.56
N GLY A 94 4.94 9.64 -10.92
CA GLY A 94 5.11 10.65 -11.96
C GLY A 94 6.01 11.82 -11.55
N GLY A 95 6.14 12.11 -10.26
CA GLY A 95 7.01 13.14 -9.70
C GLY A 95 8.51 12.87 -9.80
N LYS A 96 8.93 11.83 -10.54
CA LYS A 96 10.33 11.53 -10.81
C LYS A 96 10.97 12.43 -11.89
N GLU A 97 10.32 13.55 -12.25
CA GLU A 97 10.89 14.63 -13.07
C GLU A 97 10.60 16.02 -12.49
N SER A 98 11.34 16.40 -11.44
CA SER A 98 11.78 17.78 -11.20
C SER A 98 12.90 17.79 -10.15
N ARG A 99 14.06 17.29 -10.57
CA ARG A 99 15.35 17.82 -10.11
C ARG A 99 16.14 18.15 -11.36
N GLY A 100 15.82 19.31 -11.94
CA GLY A 100 16.79 20.07 -12.72
C GLY A 100 17.77 20.76 -11.79
#